data_AF-A0A6G3WHW4-F1
#
_entry.id   AF-A0A6G3WHW4-F1
#
_cell.length_a   1.000
_cell.length_b   1.000
_cell.length_c   1.000
_cell.angle_alpha   90.00
_cell.angle_beta   90.00
_cell.angle_gamma   90.00
#
_symmetry.space_group_name_H-M   'P 1'
#
loop_
_entity.id
_entity.type
_entity.pdbx_description
1 polymer ?
#
loop_
_entity_poly.entity_id
_entity_poly.type
_entity_poly.pdbx_seq_one_letter_code
_entity_poly.pdbx_strand_id
1 'polypeptide(L)'
;GMFFDHEPEHGDDTTLRNASAWGSERMHGSWWAGGNRWTAIRQILAVNHVLGGQPAFGPPTPSKVPFTSVDGWQRDEYTVPGDSLTWPSVLDKLPELAYRAASATTSPEHRTGLLVLLEALAAGPLADPAGTVRLVELIEPLGGEAPGRGRPEAVHRLGQVLRKGARTVVVLADRGRNTRDDAACWLALDHDPTGAFGPVPGFTLDHERVHRQGIARDRLTRLTALVREQGPAPWRPEAAEAFHTATGIGPLQSAAL
;
A
#
# COMPACT_ATOMS: atom_id res chain seq x y z
N GLY A 1 -2.66 -16.65 -10.26
CA GLY A 1 -1.86 -16.46 -9.03
C GLY A 1 -2.79 -16.10 -7.89
N MET A 2 -2.40 -16.31 -6.63
CA MET A 2 -3.27 -16.34 -5.43
C MET A 2 -4.29 -15.19 -5.31
N PHE A 3 -3.98 -13.96 -5.75
CA PHE A 3 -4.90 -12.80 -5.69
C PHE A 3 -5.34 -12.28 -7.06
N PHE A 4 -4.98 -12.95 -8.16
CA PHE A 4 -5.24 -12.43 -9.51
C PHE A 4 -6.73 -12.34 -9.83
N ASP A 5 -7.53 -13.26 -9.27
CA ASP A 5 -8.99 -13.31 -9.48
C ASP A 5 -9.76 -12.68 -8.31
N HIS A 6 -9.06 -11.97 -7.41
CA HIS A 6 -9.70 -11.32 -6.27
C HIS A 6 -10.38 -10.03 -6.73
N GLU A 7 -11.71 -10.07 -6.78
CA GLU A 7 -12.61 -9.01 -7.26
C GLU A 7 -13.74 -8.74 -6.26
N PRO A 8 -13.43 -8.28 -5.04
CA PRO A 8 -14.46 -7.96 -4.06
C PRO A 8 -15.37 -6.83 -4.56
N GLU A 9 -16.66 -6.96 -4.27
CA GLU A 9 -17.66 -5.93 -4.58
C GLU A 9 -17.24 -4.57 -4.00
N HIS A 10 -17.34 -3.51 -4.80
CA HIS A 10 -16.91 -2.14 -4.47
C HIS A 10 -15.42 -1.97 -4.12
N GLY A 11 -14.60 -3.01 -4.30
CA GLY A 11 -13.15 -2.96 -4.13
C GLY A 11 -12.37 -2.54 -5.39
N ASP A 12 -13.07 -2.06 -6.42
CA ASP A 12 -12.42 -1.57 -7.64
C ASP A 12 -11.72 -0.22 -7.39
N ASP A 13 -10.68 0.03 -8.18
CA ASP A 13 -9.79 1.18 -8.10
C ASP A 13 -10.54 2.52 -8.19
N THR A 14 -11.65 2.58 -8.94
CA THR A 14 -12.45 3.81 -9.05
C THR A 14 -13.24 4.06 -7.77
N THR A 15 -13.92 3.03 -7.26
CA THR A 15 -14.64 3.13 -5.99
C THR A 15 -13.68 3.48 -4.86
N LEU A 16 -12.53 2.81 -4.76
CA LEU A 16 -11.55 3.06 -3.71
C LEU A 16 -10.97 4.48 -3.76
N ARG A 17 -10.60 4.95 -4.96
CA ARG A 17 -10.11 6.33 -5.16
C ARG A 17 -11.13 7.37 -4.71
N ASN A 18 -12.42 7.16 -4.98
CA ASN A 18 -13.49 8.07 -4.58
C ASN A 18 -13.79 7.97 -3.07
N ALA A 19 -13.79 6.75 -2.54
CA ALA A 19 -14.06 6.48 -1.13
C ALA A 19 -12.93 6.97 -0.22
N SER A 20 -11.68 6.99 -0.69
CA SER A 20 -10.52 7.49 0.04
C SER A 20 -10.24 8.98 -0.18
N ALA A 21 -10.98 9.66 -1.06
CA ALA A 21 -10.71 11.05 -1.44
C ALA A 21 -11.01 12.03 -0.29
N TRP A 22 -10.04 12.85 0.08
CA TRP A 22 -10.15 13.94 1.05
C TRP A 22 -9.72 15.25 0.41
N GLY A 23 -10.64 16.21 0.26
CA GLY A 23 -10.28 17.50 -0.34
C GLY A 23 -9.51 17.33 -1.66
N SER A 24 -8.31 17.90 -1.76
CA SER A 24 -7.40 17.77 -2.91
C SER A 24 -6.57 16.49 -2.94
N GLU A 25 -6.51 15.71 -1.86
CA GLU A 25 -5.73 14.48 -1.76
C GLU A 25 -6.60 13.25 -2.11
N ARG A 26 -6.19 12.49 -3.12
CA ARG A 26 -6.88 11.30 -3.62
C ARG A 26 -5.85 10.20 -3.83
N MET A 27 -6.25 8.94 -3.99
CA MET A 27 -5.34 8.00 -4.65
C MET A 27 -5.11 8.51 -6.09
N HIS A 28 -3.84 8.77 -6.44
CA HIS A 28 -3.47 9.23 -7.78
C HIS A 28 -3.03 8.03 -8.60
N GLY A 29 -3.47 7.96 -9.86
CA GLY A 29 -3.04 6.93 -10.81
C GLY A 29 -2.91 7.54 -12.19
N SER A 30 -2.27 6.81 -13.10
CA SER A 30 -2.23 7.21 -14.51
C SER A 30 -3.66 7.34 -15.05
N TRP A 31 -4.01 8.49 -15.66
CA TRP A 31 -5.36 8.77 -16.20
C TRP A 31 -5.82 7.69 -17.20
N TRP A 32 -4.88 6.96 -17.80
CA TRP A 32 -5.11 5.86 -18.74
C TRP A 32 -5.50 4.51 -18.08
N ALA A 33 -5.45 4.41 -16.75
CA ALA A 33 -5.78 3.21 -15.98
C ALA A 33 -7.21 3.22 -15.38
N GLY A 34 -8.06 4.15 -15.80
CA GLY A 34 -9.45 4.26 -15.34
C GLY A 34 -10.34 3.15 -15.92
N GLY A 35 -10.65 2.15 -15.10
CA GLY A 35 -11.67 1.12 -15.36
C GLY A 35 -11.97 0.33 -14.08
N ASN A 36 -12.98 -0.56 -14.12
CA ASN A 36 -13.26 -1.54 -13.06
C ASN A 36 -12.08 -2.53 -12.95
N ARG A 37 -11.03 -2.12 -12.26
CA ARG A 37 -9.85 -2.95 -11.98
C ARG A 37 -9.66 -3.02 -10.48
N TRP A 38 -9.10 -4.11 -9.98
CA TRP A 38 -8.85 -4.33 -8.55
C TRP A 38 -7.34 -4.26 -8.25
N THR A 39 -6.59 -3.42 -8.98
CA THR A 39 -5.12 -3.48 -8.93
C THR A 39 -4.60 -3.11 -7.55
N ALA A 40 -5.20 -2.13 -6.86
CA ALA A 40 -4.78 -1.70 -5.54
C ALA A 40 -4.93 -2.82 -4.50
N ILE A 41 -6.12 -3.42 -4.38
CA ILE A 41 -6.37 -4.50 -3.41
C ILE A 41 -5.46 -5.70 -3.68
N ARG A 42 -5.32 -6.10 -4.94
CA ARG A 42 -4.46 -7.24 -5.31
C ARG A 42 -3.00 -6.97 -4.97
N GLN A 43 -2.51 -5.77 -5.25
CA GLN A 43 -1.14 -5.39 -4.91
C GLN A 43 -0.95 -5.31 -3.39
N ILE A 44 -1.88 -4.73 -2.63
CA ILE A 44 -1.81 -4.67 -1.16
C ILE A 44 -1.74 -6.07 -0.55
N LEU A 45 -2.62 -6.98 -0.97
CA LEU A 45 -2.63 -8.37 -0.49
C LEU A 45 -1.32 -9.09 -0.83
N ALA A 46 -0.82 -8.92 -2.05
CA ALA A 46 0.45 -9.52 -2.48
C ALA A 46 1.65 -8.95 -1.72
N VAL A 47 1.67 -7.64 -1.47
CA VAL A 47 2.71 -6.97 -0.67
C VAL A 47 2.65 -7.49 0.77
N ASN A 48 1.49 -7.47 1.42
CA ASN A 48 1.33 -8.00 2.78
C ASN A 48 1.81 -9.46 2.90
N HIS A 49 1.52 -10.29 1.89
CA HIS A 49 2.00 -11.67 1.82
C HIS A 49 3.54 -11.75 1.82
N VAL A 50 4.20 -11.00 0.93
CA VAL A 50 5.68 -11.07 0.81
C VAL A 50 6.41 -10.38 1.97
N LEU A 51 5.82 -9.31 2.53
CA LEU A 51 6.32 -8.66 3.74
C LEU A 51 6.15 -9.55 4.97
N GLY A 52 5.17 -10.46 4.97
CA GLY A 52 5.00 -11.54 5.95
C GLY A 52 5.99 -12.70 5.78
N GLY A 53 6.99 -12.58 4.90
CA GLY A 53 8.04 -13.57 4.69
C GLY A 53 7.70 -14.69 3.70
N GLN A 54 6.52 -14.64 3.07
CA GLN A 54 6.13 -15.62 2.06
C GLN A 54 6.71 -15.28 0.68
N PRO A 55 6.96 -16.25 -0.21
CA PRO A 55 7.48 -15.98 -1.55
C PRO A 55 6.47 -15.26 -2.44
N ALA A 56 6.95 -14.44 -3.37
CA ALA A 56 6.12 -13.91 -4.44
C ALA A 56 5.56 -15.03 -5.34
N PHE A 57 4.41 -14.78 -6.00
CA PHE A 57 3.65 -15.82 -6.73
C PHE A 57 3.03 -15.35 -8.06
N GLY A 58 3.38 -14.15 -8.52
CA GLY A 58 2.95 -13.60 -9.80
C GLY A 58 3.72 -14.19 -10.99
N PRO A 59 3.74 -13.52 -12.14
CA PRO A 59 4.59 -13.89 -13.26
C PRO A 59 6.06 -13.99 -12.87
N PRO A 60 6.87 -14.81 -13.56
CA PRO A 60 8.31 -14.82 -13.34
C PRO A 60 8.90 -13.44 -13.64
N THR A 61 9.94 -13.06 -12.89
CA THR A 61 10.60 -11.77 -13.05
C THR A 61 11.11 -11.62 -14.50
N PRO A 62 10.68 -10.58 -15.25
CA PRO A 62 10.91 -10.50 -16.70
C PRO A 62 12.35 -10.09 -17.09
N SER A 63 13.35 -10.42 -16.27
CA SER A 63 14.75 -10.06 -16.52
C SER A 63 15.51 -11.18 -17.22
N LYS A 64 16.04 -10.88 -18.40
CA LYS A 64 16.99 -11.75 -19.12
C LYS A 64 18.40 -11.72 -18.51
N VAL A 65 18.65 -10.78 -17.59
CA VAL A 65 19.93 -10.66 -16.89
C VAL A 65 19.82 -11.43 -15.57
N PRO A 66 20.72 -12.40 -15.32
CA PRO A 66 20.77 -13.08 -14.04
C PRO A 66 20.97 -12.07 -12.90
N PHE A 67 20.17 -12.19 -11.84
CA PHE A 67 20.43 -11.42 -10.63
C PHE A 67 21.63 -12.04 -9.92
N THR A 68 22.68 -11.24 -9.73
CA THR A 68 23.83 -11.65 -8.92
C THR A 68 23.54 -11.27 -7.48
N SER A 69 23.57 -12.24 -6.58
CA SER A 69 23.42 -11.97 -5.14
C SER A 69 24.61 -11.13 -4.66
N VAL A 70 24.32 -10.03 -3.96
CA VAL A 70 25.33 -9.10 -3.42
C VAL A 70 25.01 -8.85 -1.96
N ASP A 71 25.99 -8.93 -1.06
CA ASP A 71 25.84 -8.64 0.38
C ASP A 71 24.66 -9.34 1.07
N GLY A 72 24.40 -10.59 0.68
CA GLY A 72 23.31 -11.41 1.20
C GLY A 72 21.93 -11.09 0.62
N TRP A 73 21.85 -10.20 -0.37
CA TRP A 73 20.61 -9.91 -1.09
C TRP A 73 20.26 -11.01 -2.08
N GLN A 74 18.98 -11.35 -2.12
CA GLN A 74 18.36 -12.28 -3.03
C GLN A 74 17.18 -11.60 -3.75
N ARG A 75 16.79 -12.16 -4.89
CA ARG A 75 15.61 -11.74 -5.64
C ARG A 75 14.66 -12.93 -5.73
N ASP A 76 13.38 -12.71 -5.43
CA ASP A 76 12.37 -13.74 -5.63
C ASP A 76 12.26 -14.09 -7.13
N GLU A 77 11.95 -15.36 -7.43
CA GLU A 77 11.79 -15.82 -8.82
C GLU A 77 10.57 -15.16 -9.50
N TYR A 78 9.50 -14.99 -8.74
CA TYR A 78 8.23 -14.42 -9.17
C TYR A 78 8.06 -12.98 -8.68
N THR A 79 7.11 -12.26 -9.29
CA THR A 79 6.78 -10.88 -8.92
C THR A 79 5.48 -10.79 -8.11
N VAL A 80 5.24 -9.64 -7.49
CA VAL A 80 3.88 -9.22 -7.08
C VAL A 80 3.21 -8.46 -8.23
N PRO A 81 1.87 -8.29 -8.24
CA PRO A 81 1.20 -7.43 -9.21
C PRO A 81 1.85 -6.03 -9.24
N GLY A 82 2.32 -5.66 -10.42
CA GLY A 82 2.95 -4.37 -10.70
C GLY A 82 1.95 -3.32 -11.16
N ASP A 83 2.28 -2.05 -10.93
CA ASP A 83 1.54 -0.86 -11.39
C ASP A 83 0.07 -0.82 -10.94
N SER A 84 -0.19 -0.01 -9.92
CA SER A 84 -1.53 0.20 -9.37
C SER A 84 -1.73 1.68 -9.05
N LEU A 85 -2.92 2.04 -8.57
CA LEU A 85 -3.13 3.33 -7.90
C LEU A 85 -2.00 3.59 -6.88
N THR A 86 -1.65 4.86 -6.66
CA THR A 86 -0.66 5.26 -5.64
C THR A 86 -1.26 5.15 -4.24
N TRP A 87 -1.68 3.94 -3.85
CA TRP A 87 -2.24 3.61 -2.54
C TRP A 87 -1.24 3.75 -1.37
N PRO A 88 0.11 3.68 -1.52
CA PRO A 88 0.99 3.85 -0.36
C PRO A 88 0.78 5.18 0.39
N SER A 89 0.27 6.20 -0.30
CA SER A 89 -0.14 7.48 0.31
C SER A 89 -1.18 7.35 1.42
N VAL A 90 -2.00 6.28 1.41
CA VAL A 90 -3.06 6.07 2.41
C VAL A 90 -2.59 5.37 3.68
N LEU A 91 -1.36 4.84 3.72
CA LEU A 91 -0.83 4.12 4.88
C LEU A 91 -0.77 5.01 6.13
N ASP A 92 -0.46 6.29 5.96
CA ASP A 92 -0.46 7.25 7.09
C ASP A 92 -1.85 7.77 7.45
N LYS A 93 -2.90 7.27 6.79
CA LYS A 93 -4.30 7.73 6.93
C LYS A 93 -5.25 6.64 7.42
N LEU A 94 -4.71 5.54 7.94
CA LEU A 94 -5.50 4.40 8.39
C LEU A 94 -6.56 4.75 9.45
N PRO A 95 -6.25 5.51 10.53
CA PRO A 95 -7.25 5.94 11.51
C PRO A 95 -8.43 6.65 10.87
N GLU A 96 -8.17 7.49 9.88
CA GLU A 96 -9.20 8.34 9.34
C GLU A 96 -10.00 7.66 8.22
N LEU A 97 -9.39 6.73 7.49
CA LEU A 97 -10.13 5.78 6.65
C LEU A 97 -11.06 4.90 7.48
N ALA A 98 -10.61 4.40 8.63
CA ALA A 98 -11.42 3.63 9.56
C ALA A 98 -12.61 4.44 10.11
N TYR A 99 -12.36 5.69 10.51
CA TYR A 99 -13.43 6.61 10.91
C TYR A 99 -14.46 6.80 9.79
N ARG A 100 -14.00 7.05 8.55
CA ARG A 100 -14.88 7.24 7.41
C ARG A 100 -15.71 5.99 7.10
N ALA A 101 -15.12 4.81 7.17
CA ALA A 101 -15.85 3.55 6.97
C ALA A 101 -17.01 3.42 7.98
N ALA A 102 -16.78 3.82 9.24
CA ALA A 102 -17.79 3.80 10.29
C ALA A 102 -18.81 4.96 10.20
N SER A 103 -18.55 6.02 9.45
CA SER A 103 -19.43 7.20 9.40
C SER A 103 -20.79 6.92 8.73
N ALA A 104 -21.85 7.47 9.32
CA ALA A 104 -23.20 7.50 8.73
C ALA A 104 -23.29 8.32 7.43
N THR A 105 -22.37 9.28 7.23
CA THR A 105 -22.35 10.13 6.02
C THR A 105 -21.68 9.47 4.82
N THR A 106 -21.05 8.31 5.00
CA THR A 106 -20.43 7.54 3.92
C THR A 106 -21.50 6.74 3.19
N SER A 107 -21.51 6.75 1.85
CA SER A 107 -22.47 5.95 1.09
C SER A 107 -22.23 4.45 1.32
N PRO A 108 -23.27 3.58 1.16
CA PRO A 108 -23.11 2.13 1.30
C PRO A 108 -21.98 1.55 0.45
N GLU A 109 -21.86 1.99 -0.81
CA GLU A 109 -20.85 1.52 -1.76
C GLU A 109 -19.43 1.90 -1.30
N HIS A 110 -19.23 3.17 -0.93
CA HIS A 110 -17.95 3.64 -0.42
C HIS A 110 -17.58 2.99 0.90
N ARG A 111 -18.56 2.74 1.78
CA ARG A 111 -18.33 2.03 3.04
C ARG A 111 -17.83 0.62 2.76
N THR A 112 -18.51 -0.14 1.91
CA THR A 112 -18.08 -1.50 1.53
C THR A 112 -16.67 -1.50 0.94
N GLY A 113 -16.37 -0.57 0.02
CA GLY A 113 -15.02 -0.44 -0.54
C GLY A 113 -13.95 -0.11 0.51
N LEU A 114 -14.23 0.81 1.44
CA LEU A 114 -13.31 1.13 2.54
C LEU A 114 -13.06 -0.06 3.47
N LEU A 115 -14.10 -0.84 3.78
CA LEU A 115 -13.95 -2.04 4.60
C LEU A 115 -13.05 -3.08 3.92
N VAL A 116 -13.25 -3.30 2.62
CA VAL A 116 -12.38 -4.17 1.80
C VAL A 116 -10.92 -3.69 1.82
N LEU A 117 -10.69 -2.38 1.65
CA LEU A 117 -9.35 -1.80 1.70
C LEU A 117 -8.68 -1.99 3.07
N LEU A 118 -9.41 -1.70 4.15
CA LEU A 118 -8.91 -1.84 5.51
C LEU A 118 -8.61 -3.30 5.86
N GLU A 119 -9.44 -4.24 5.41
CA GLU A 119 -9.21 -5.69 5.56
C GLU A 119 -7.97 -6.15 4.79
N ALA A 120 -7.77 -5.66 3.56
CA ALA A 120 -6.59 -5.97 2.77
C ALA A 120 -5.31 -5.44 3.45
N LEU A 121 -5.35 -4.23 4.02
CA LEU A 121 -4.25 -3.65 4.78
C LEU A 121 -3.99 -4.42 6.09
N ALA A 122 -5.05 -4.88 6.76
CA ALA A 122 -4.99 -5.75 7.95
C ALA A 122 -4.52 -7.18 7.66
N ALA A 123 -4.27 -7.57 6.41
CA ALA A 123 -3.80 -8.91 6.09
C ALA A 123 -2.34 -9.18 6.52
N GLY A 124 -1.55 -8.12 6.78
CA GLY A 124 -0.14 -8.24 7.11
C GLY A 124 0.43 -6.98 7.78
N PRO A 125 1.75 -6.73 7.67
CA PRO A 125 2.44 -5.69 8.43
C PRO A 125 2.07 -4.25 8.01
N LEU A 126 1.34 -4.05 6.91
CA LEU A 126 0.95 -2.71 6.47
C LEU A 126 -0.07 -2.01 7.38
N ALA A 127 -0.86 -2.73 8.19
CA ALA A 127 -1.83 -2.12 9.08
C ALA A 127 -1.20 -1.39 10.27
N ASP A 128 -0.09 -1.94 10.77
CA ASP A 128 0.66 -1.35 11.88
C ASP A 128 2.15 -1.34 11.53
N PRO A 129 2.58 -0.39 10.69
CA PRO A 129 3.94 -0.35 10.21
C PRO A 129 4.93 0.02 11.32
N ALA A 130 4.51 0.67 12.42
CA ALA A 130 5.34 0.93 13.61
C ALA A 130 6.80 1.39 13.36
N GLY A 131 7.08 2.06 12.25
CA GLY A 131 8.44 2.44 11.82
C GLY A 131 9.27 1.36 11.12
N THR A 132 8.74 0.15 10.93
CA THR A 132 9.37 -0.97 10.21
C THR A 132 9.13 -0.94 8.70
N VAL A 133 8.21 -0.10 8.22
CA VAL A 133 7.92 0.10 6.78
C VAL A 133 8.28 1.52 6.37
N ARG A 134 9.00 1.65 5.25
CA ARG A 134 9.20 2.93 4.56
C ARG A 134 8.86 2.84 3.08
N LEU A 135 8.33 3.94 2.55
CA LEU A 135 8.21 4.18 1.11
C LEU A 135 9.48 4.86 0.63
N VAL A 136 10.08 4.36 -0.44
CA VAL A 136 11.35 4.86 -0.98
C VAL A 136 11.26 5.09 -2.48
N GLU A 137 11.96 6.11 -2.96
CA GLU A 137 12.27 6.30 -4.37
C GLU A 137 13.70 5.84 -4.63
N LEU A 138 13.83 4.81 -5.48
CA LEU A 138 15.07 4.16 -5.85
C LEU A 138 15.47 4.59 -7.26
N ILE A 139 16.66 5.15 -7.38
CA ILE A 139 17.24 5.60 -8.64
C ILE A 139 18.22 4.54 -9.13
N GLU A 140 17.92 3.99 -10.30
CA GLU A 140 18.79 3.07 -11.01
C GLU A 140 19.50 3.82 -12.15
N PRO A 141 20.82 4.03 -12.06
CA PRO A 141 21.58 4.57 -13.19
C PRO A 141 21.45 3.62 -14.38
N LEU A 142 21.02 4.13 -15.54
CA LEU A 142 20.96 3.33 -16.77
C LEU A 142 22.32 3.34 -17.52
N GLY A 143 23.40 3.68 -16.79
CA GLY A 143 24.69 4.18 -17.27
C GLY A 143 25.20 3.64 -18.61
N GLY A 144 25.77 4.56 -19.40
CA GLY A 144 26.35 4.29 -20.71
C GLY A 144 27.70 3.57 -20.68
N GLU A 145 27.91 2.75 -21.70
CA GLU A 145 29.22 2.31 -22.16
C GLU A 145 29.38 2.67 -23.65
N ALA A 146 30.57 3.17 -23.99
CA ALA A 146 31.18 3.41 -25.31
C ALA A 146 30.26 3.57 -26.55
N PRO A 147 30.46 4.63 -27.37
CA PRO A 147 29.76 4.77 -28.64
C PRO A 147 30.00 3.52 -29.51
N GLY A 148 28.97 2.69 -29.68
CA GLY A 148 29.03 1.48 -30.50
C GLY A 148 28.49 0.19 -29.86
N ARG A 149 28.28 0.12 -28.54
CA ARG A 149 27.50 -0.98 -27.93
C ARG A 149 26.08 -0.50 -27.65
N GLY A 150 25.10 -1.24 -28.16
CA GLY A 150 23.68 -0.94 -27.95
C GLY A 150 23.34 -0.76 -26.47
N ARG A 151 22.35 0.11 -26.21
CA ARG A 151 21.85 0.46 -24.88
C ARG A 151 21.54 -0.81 -24.07
N PRO A 152 22.00 -0.94 -22.81
CA PRO A 152 21.56 -2.02 -21.93
C PRO A 152 20.02 -2.04 -21.87
N GLU A 153 19.40 -3.20 -22.07
CA GLU A 153 17.94 -3.35 -21.96
C GLU A 153 17.55 -2.90 -20.55
N ALA A 154 16.75 -1.82 -20.44
CA ALA A 154 16.31 -1.29 -19.16
C ALA A 154 15.57 -2.40 -18.42
N VAL A 155 16.16 -2.90 -17.33
CA VAL A 155 15.68 -4.11 -16.70
C VAL A 155 14.40 -3.78 -15.95
N HIS A 156 13.27 -4.36 -16.37
CA HIS A 156 11.97 -4.12 -15.75
C HIS A 156 11.98 -4.52 -14.26
N ARG A 157 11.80 -3.55 -13.36
CA ARG A 157 11.81 -3.74 -11.90
C ARG A 157 10.43 -3.93 -11.28
N LEU A 158 9.37 -3.61 -12.01
CA LEU A 158 8.03 -3.58 -11.46
C LEU A 158 7.63 -4.94 -10.87
N GLY A 159 7.09 -4.93 -9.66
CA GLY A 159 6.68 -6.12 -8.92
C GLY A 159 7.84 -6.96 -8.37
N GLN A 160 9.10 -6.60 -8.59
CA GLN A 160 10.23 -7.35 -8.05
C GLN A 160 10.25 -7.29 -6.52
N VAL A 161 10.62 -8.42 -5.92
CA VAL A 161 10.85 -8.57 -4.48
C VAL A 161 12.33 -8.88 -4.24
N LEU A 162 12.98 -8.04 -3.45
CA LEU A 162 14.37 -8.21 -3.01
C LEU A 162 14.39 -8.52 -1.52
N ARG A 163 15.24 -9.45 -1.09
CA ARG A 163 15.32 -9.91 0.30
C ARG A 163 16.73 -9.88 0.83
N LYS A 164 16.87 -9.52 2.11
CA LYS A 164 18.10 -9.71 2.89
C LYS A 164 17.74 -10.10 4.31
N GLY A 165 17.88 -11.38 4.65
CA GLY A 165 17.38 -11.91 5.92
C GLY A 165 15.87 -11.68 6.03
N ALA A 166 15.42 -10.98 7.09
CA ALA A 166 14.02 -10.62 7.30
C ALA A 166 13.58 -9.34 6.55
N ARG A 167 14.53 -8.55 6.02
CA ARG A 167 14.23 -7.32 5.28
C ARG A 167 13.74 -7.64 3.88
N THR A 168 12.64 -7.01 3.48
CA THR A 168 11.98 -7.23 2.18
C THR A 168 11.72 -5.88 1.50
N VAL A 169 12.18 -5.73 0.26
CA VAL A 169 11.94 -4.56 -0.59
C VAL A 169 11.06 -4.99 -1.75
N VAL A 170 9.98 -4.27 -2.03
CA VAL A 170 9.02 -4.55 -3.10
C VAL A 170 8.88 -3.34 -4.00
N VAL A 171 9.19 -3.49 -5.28
CA VAL A 171 9.05 -2.40 -6.27
C VAL A 171 7.60 -2.32 -6.76
N LEU A 172 6.93 -1.20 -6.49
CA LEU A 172 5.50 -1.02 -6.70
C LEU A 172 5.15 -0.34 -8.03
N ALA A 173 5.93 0.68 -8.42
CA ALA A 173 5.63 1.52 -9.57
C ALA A 173 6.89 2.01 -10.29
N ASP A 174 6.76 2.22 -11.59
CA ASP A 174 7.70 2.97 -12.42
C ASP A 174 7.35 4.46 -12.32
N ARG A 175 8.30 5.29 -11.88
CA ARG A 175 8.15 6.75 -11.79
C ARG A 175 8.69 7.47 -13.02
N GLY A 176 9.10 6.69 -14.03
CA GLY A 176 9.64 7.15 -15.29
C GLY A 176 11.15 7.33 -15.23
N ARG A 177 11.67 7.94 -16.31
CA ARG A 177 13.09 8.24 -16.47
C ARG A 177 13.35 9.68 -16.08
N ASN A 178 14.34 9.90 -15.22
CA ASN A 178 14.96 11.21 -15.09
C ASN A 178 15.82 11.44 -16.34
N THR A 179 15.37 12.32 -17.23
CA THR A 179 16.05 12.61 -18.51
C THR A 179 17.35 13.38 -18.35
N ARG A 180 17.56 14.06 -17.20
CA ARG A 180 18.80 14.81 -16.93
C ARG A 180 19.97 13.88 -16.60
N ASP A 181 19.70 12.81 -15.87
CA ASP A 181 20.73 11.93 -15.30
C ASP A 181 20.78 10.53 -15.92
N ASP A 182 19.99 10.30 -16.98
CA ASP A 182 19.78 8.99 -17.60
C ASP A 182 19.58 7.85 -16.57
N ALA A 183 18.58 8.03 -15.72
CA ALA A 183 18.27 7.09 -14.67
C ALA A 183 16.79 6.72 -14.66
N ALA A 184 16.48 5.48 -14.31
CA ALA A 184 15.11 5.04 -14.02
C ALA A 184 14.80 5.31 -12.55
N CYS A 185 13.59 5.78 -12.27
CA CYS A 185 13.10 6.00 -10.91
C CYS A 185 12.00 4.98 -10.58
N TRP A 186 12.15 4.32 -9.44
CA TRP A 186 11.27 3.26 -8.98
C TRP A 186 10.71 3.59 -7.60
N LEU A 187 9.39 3.47 -7.45
CA LEU A 187 8.76 3.55 -6.13
C LEU A 187 8.74 2.16 -5.50
N ALA A 188 9.26 2.02 -4.28
CA ALA A 188 9.28 0.75 -3.57
C ALA A 188 8.87 0.89 -2.10
N LEU A 189 8.34 -0.20 -1.53
CA LEU A 189 8.21 -0.36 -0.08
C LEU A 189 9.39 -1.18 0.43
N ASP A 190 9.99 -0.73 1.52
CA ASP A 190 11.09 -1.39 2.20
C ASP A 190 10.66 -1.67 3.64
N HIS A 191 10.57 -2.94 3.98
CA HIS A 191 10.14 -3.43 5.28
C HIS A 191 11.31 -4.14 5.96
N ASP A 192 11.71 -3.65 7.12
CA ASP A 192 12.64 -4.32 8.02
C ASP A 192 11.97 -4.47 9.39
N PRO A 193 11.61 -5.70 9.82
CA PRO A 193 11.00 -5.92 11.14
C PRO A 193 11.83 -5.40 12.33
N THR A 194 13.13 -5.20 12.15
CA THR A 194 14.04 -4.65 13.19
C THR A 194 14.11 -3.11 13.15
N GLY A 195 13.56 -2.48 12.10
CA GLY A 195 13.69 -1.05 11.83
C GLY A 195 15.07 -0.64 11.28
N ALA A 196 15.96 -1.59 11.00
CA ALA A 196 17.32 -1.33 10.54
C ALA A 196 17.40 -1.11 9.02
N PHE A 197 16.98 0.07 8.57
CA PHE A 197 17.08 0.42 7.15
C PHE A 197 18.52 0.68 6.69
N GLY A 198 18.76 0.47 5.40
CA GLY A 198 20.06 0.68 4.77
C GLY A 198 19.99 0.74 3.25
N PRO A 199 21.12 0.71 2.54
CA PRO A 199 21.15 0.74 1.08
C PRO A 199 20.51 -0.51 0.47
N VAL A 200 19.98 -0.35 -0.75
CA VAL A 200 19.47 -1.44 -1.61
C VAL A 200 20.44 -1.56 -2.80
N PRO A 201 21.06 -2.72 -3.05
CA PRO A 201 22.08 -2.87 -4.08
C PRO A 201 21.57 -2.51 -5.47
N GLY A 202 22.39 -1.79 -6.23
CA GLY A 202 22.06 -1.34 -7.59
C GLY A 202 21.23 -0.06 -7.66
N PHE A 203 20.88 0.54 -6.51
CA PHE A 203 20.09 1.76 -6.45
C PHE A 203 20.71 2.82 -5.55
N THR A 204 20.56 4.08 -5.95
CA THR A 204 20.68 5.24 -5.08
C THR A 204 19.32 5.54 -4.47
N LEU A 205 19.27 5.80 -3.15
CA LEU A 205 18.06 6.28 -2.49
C LEU A 205 17.94 7.79 -2.70
N ASP A 206 16.83 8.24 -3.28
CA ASP A 206 16.57 9.67 -3.54
C ASP A 206 15.63 10.29 -2.52
N HIS A 207 14.48 9.65 -2.27
CA HIS A 207 13.52 10.06 -1.27
C HIS A 207 13.11 8.89 -0.37
N GLU A 208 12.82 9.18 0.89
CA GLU A 208 12.24 8.22 1.81
C GLU A 208 11.16 8.84 2.69
N ARG A 209 10.17 8.01 3.04
CA ARG A 209 9.13 8.32 4.02
C ARG A 209 8.88 7.10 4.89
N VAL A 210 9.19 7.21 6.18
CA VAL A 210 8.95 6.15 7.16
C VAL A 210 7.51 6.23 7.67
N HIS A 211 6.77 5.13 7.53
CA HIS A 211 5.41 4.99 8.04
C HIS A 211 5.45 4.60 9.52
N ARG A 212 5.08 5.55 10.38
CA ARG A 212 5.12 5.38 11.85
C ARG A 212 3.76 5.18 12.47
N GLN A 213 2.72 5.67 11.82
CA GLN A 213 1.35 5.62 12.31
C GLN A 213 0.62 4.46 11.66
N GLY A 214 -0.31 3.87 12.40
CA GLY A 214 -1.12 2.75 11.95
C GLY A 214 -2.22 2.43 12.95
N ILE A 215 -2.86 1.29 12.74
CA ILE A 215 -3.81 0.71 13.68
C ILE A 215 -3.40 -0.75 13.88
N ALA A 216 -3.19 -1.14 15.13
CA ALA A 216 -2.95 -2.53 15.50
C ALA A 216 -3.93 -3.46 14.76
N ARG A 217 -3.39 -4.49 14.10
CA ARG A 217 -4.14 -5.40 13.22
C ARG A 217 -5.46 -5.88 13.83
N ASP A 218 -5.41 -6.41 15.05
CA ASP A 218 -6.59 -6.93 15.74
C ASP A 218 -7.64 -5.86 16.04
N ARG A 219 -7.21 -4.60 16.25
CA ARG A 219 -8.14 -3.49 16.41
C ARG A 219 -8.79 -3.14 15.08
N LEU A 220 -8.04 -3.15 13.99
CA LEU A 220 -8.57 -2.87 12.66
C LEU A 220 -9.56 -3.97 12.21
N THR A 221 -9.21 -5.25 12.39
CA THR A 221 -10.09 -6.39 12.09
C THR A 221 -11.38 -6.36 12.90
N ARG A 222 -11.31 -6.03 14.20
CA ARG A 222 -12.52 -5.89 15.03
C ARG A 222 -13.39 -4.74 14.57
N LEU A 223 -12.80 -3.61 14.20
CA LEU A 223 -13.54 -2.45 13.69
C LEU A 223 -14.25 -2.79 12.37
N THR A 224 -13.57 -3.42 11.42
CA THR A 224 -14.21 -3.77 10.13
C THR A 224 -15.33 -4.78 10.32
N ALA A 225 -15.15 -5.79 11.18
CA ALA A 225 -16.20 -6.74 11.54
C ALA A 225 -17.41 -6.04 12.17
N LEU A 226 -17.18 -5.11 13.11
CA LEU A 226 -18.25 -4.37 13.79
C LEU A 226 -19.05 -3.50 12.82
N VAL A 227 -18.39 -2.79 11.91
CA VAL A 227 -19.08 -1.96 10.89
C VAL A 227 -19.88 -2.84 9.92
N ARG A 228 -19.40 -4.05 9.58
CA ARG A 228 -20.16 -4.99 8.73
C ARG A 228 -21.41 -5.52 9.44
N GLU A 229 -21.31 -5.81 10.73
CA GLU A 229 -22.40 -6.37 11.52
C GLU A 229 -23.47 -5.32 11.86
N GLN A 230 -23.03 -4.15 12.35
CA GLN A 230 -23.92 -3.13 12.93
C GLN A 230 -24.20 -1.96 11.98
N GLY A 231 -23.54 -1.89 10.82
CA GLY A 231 -23.63 -0.76 9.91
C GLY A 231 -22.86 0.47 10.41
N PRO A 232 -23.21 1.69 9.99
CA PRO A 232 -22.52 2.90 10.44
C PRO A 232 -22.79 3.23 11.91
N ALA A 233 -21.81 3.86 12.55
CA ALA A 233 -21.96 4.48 13.87
C ALA A 233 -22.91 5.70 13.82
N PRO A 234 -23.53 6.09 14.96
CA PRO A 234 -23.36 5.53 16.30
C PRO A 234 -24.16 4.24 16.52
N TRP A 235 -23.50 3.20 17.04
CA TRP A 235 -24.13 1.90 17.34
C TRP A 235 -24.90 1.87 18.67
N ARG A 236 -24.74 2.92 19.49
CA ARG A 236 -25.42 3.11 20.77
C ARG A 236 -25.92 4.54 20.90
N PRO A 237 -26.88 4.97 20.05
CA PRO A 237 -27.40 6.33 20.07
C PRO A 237 -27.95 6.72 21.44
N GLU A 238 -28.58 5.78 22.16
CA GLU A 238 -29.10 5.98 23.51
C GLU A 238 -28.01 6.29 24.55
N ALA A 239 -26.81 5.77 24.36
CA ALA A 239 -25.68 6.08 25.24
C ALA A 239 -25.18 7.52 25.04
N ALA A 240 -25.15 8.01 23.80
CA ALA A 240 -24.81 9.39 23.48
C ALA A 240 -25.85 10.38 24.05
N GLU A 241 -27.14 10.06 23.96
CA GLU A 241 -28.21 10.85 24.56
C GLU A 241 -28.15 10.87 26.08
N ALA A 242 -27.87 9.72 26.71
CA ALA A 242 -27.69 9.63 28.16
C ALA A 242 -26.47 10.44 28.62
N PHE A 243 -25.36 10.39 27.88
CA PHE A 243 -24.15 11.15 28.19
C PHE A 243 -24.35 12.67 28.02
N HIS A 244 -25.05 13.08 26.95
CA HIS A 244 -25.48 14.47 26.75
C HIS A 244 -26.32 14.96 27.93
N THR A 245 -27.32 14.17 28.32
CA THR A 245 -28.24 14.52 29.43
C THR A 245 -27.50 14.60 30.77
N ALA A 246 -26.56 13.69 31.02
CA ALA A 246 -25.82 13.63 32.28
C ALA A 246 -24.76 14.72 32.43
N THR A 247 -24.16 15.19 31.33
CA THR A 247 -22.99 16.09 31.36
C THR A 247 -23.28 17.49 30.83
N GLY A 248 -24.37 17.67 30.06
CA GLY A 248 -24.70 18.91 29.37
C GLY A 248 -23.78 19.25 28.18
N ILE A 249 -22.78 18.41 27.87
CA ILE A 249 -21.94 18.64 26.68
C ILE A 249 -22.79 18.40 25.42
N GLY A 250 -22.58 19.18 24.36
CA GLY A 250 -23.47 19.18 23.19
C GLY A 250 -23.66 17.78 22.57
N PRO A 251 -24.80 17.51 21.89
CA PRO A 251 -25.11 16.19 21.34
C PRO A 251 -24.03 15.62 20.42
N LEU A 252 -23.40 16.49 19.60
CA LEU A 252 -22.30 16.11 18.73
C LEU A 252 -21.05 15.66 19.49
N GLN A 253 -20.74 16.34 20.60
CA GLN A 253 -19.60 15.98 21.44
C GLN A 253 -19.88 14.70 22.24
N SER A 254 -21.13 14.50 22.64
CA SER A 254 -21.57 13.29 23.35
C SER A 254 -21.56 12.04 22.46
N ALA A 255 -21.79 12.18 21.16
CA ALA A 255 -21.71 11.08 20.22
C ALA A 255 -20.26 10.70 19.81
N ALA A 256 -19.30 11.58 20.10
CA ALA A 256 -17.89 11.40 19.72
C ALA A 256 -16.99 10.88 20.86
N LEU A 257 -17.49 10.86 22.10
CA LEU A 257 -16.79 10.47 23.32
C LEU A 257 -17.36 9.16 23.88
#